data_AF-A0A955SRS6-F1
#
_entry.id   AF-A0A955SRS6-F1
#
_cell.length_a   1.000
_cell.length_b   1.000
_cell.length_c   1.000
_cell.angle_alpha   90.00
_cell.angle_beta   90.00
_cell.angle_gamma   90.00
#
_symmetry.space_group_name_H-M   'P 1'
#
loop_
_entity.id
_entity.type
_entity.pdbx_description
1 polymer ?
#
loop_
_entity_poly.entity_id
_entity_poly.type
_entity_poly.pdbx_seq_one_letter_code
_entity_poly.pdbx_strand_id
1 'polypeptide(L)' 'VQSNSVFADFPERVETGLLGRGWHFYNFIGEGGSRLMCSWNTSKEDIDSFLEDVRELVA' A
#
# COMPACT_ATOMS: atom_id res chain seq x y z
N VAL A 1 -4.30 21.63 6.32
CA VAL A 1 -4.46 20.71 5.16
C VAL A 1 -4.61 19.30 5.71
N GLN A 2 -5.57 18.51 5.23
CA GLN A 2 -5.65 17.06 5.49
C GLN A 2 -5.30 16.34 4.17
N SER A 3 -4.40 15.37 4.22
CA SER A 3 -4.06 14.51 3.07
C SER A 3 -4.51 13.09 3.38
N ASN A 4 -4.98 12.37 2.37
CA ASN A 4 -5.39 10.97 2.47
C ASN A 4 -4.62 10.05 1.52
N SER A 5 -3.58 10.58 0.86
CA SER A 5 -2.74 9.82 -0.07
C SER A 5 -1.34 9.64 0.50
N VAL A 6 -0.82 8.42 0.34
CA VAL A 6 0.57 8.04 0.64
C VAL A 6 1.17 7.46 -0.62
N PHE A 7 2.38 7.91 -0.97
CA PHE A 7 3.15 7.39 -2.08
C PHE A 7 4.37 6.67 -1.51
N ALA A 8 4.59 5.43 -1.92
CA ALA A 8 5.70 4.62 -1.47
C ALA A 8 6.26 3.80 -2.62
N ASP A 9 7.58 3.69 -2.70
CA ASP A 9 8.25 2.77 -3.61
C ASP A 9 8.39 1.41 -2.94
N PHE A 10 7.76 0.39 -3.53
CA PHE A 10 7.90 -0.99 -3.11
C PHE A 10 8.77 -1.76 -4.10
N PRO A 11 9.61 -2.70 -3.64
CA PRO A 11 10.18 -3.72 -4.52
C PRO A 11 9.07 -4.52 -5.22
N GLU A 12 9.29 -4.96 -6.46
CA GLU A 12 8.30 -5.73 -7.26
C GLU A 12 7.74 -6.95 -6.51
N ARG A 13 8.58 -7.63 -5.71
CA ARG A 13 8.17 -8.75 -4.84
C ARG A 13 7.09 -8.36 -3.85
N VAL A 14 7.25 -7.20 -3.21
CA VAL A 14 6.31 -6.70 -2.20
C VAL A 14 5.02 -6.27 -2.90
N GLU A 15 5.13 -5.55 -4.02
CA GLU A 15 3.96 -5.13 -4.78
C GLU A 15 3.10 -6.31 -5.23
N THR A 16 3.73 -7.30 -5.88
CA THR A 16 3.06 -8.52 -6.36
C THR A 16 2.47 -9.32 -5.19
N GLY A 17 3.19 -9.39 -4.07
CA GLY A 17 2.72 -10.06 -2.86
C GLY A 17 1.49 -9.40 -2.26
N LEU A 18 1.46 -8.07 -2.17
CA LEU A 18 0.31 -7.32 -1.67
C LEU A 18 -0.90 -7.47 -2.58
N LEU A 19 -0.71 -7.36 -3.91
CA LEU A 19 -1.76 -7.62 -4.89
C LEU A 19 -2.32 -9.06 -4.76
N GLY A 20 -1.44 -10.04 -4.56
CA GLY A 20 -1.82 -11.45 -4.34
C GLY A 20 -2.59 -11.70 -3.03
N ARG A 21 -2.38 -10.86 -2.01
CA ARG A 21 -3.13 -10.87 -0.75
C ARG A 21 -4.47 -10.13 -0.83
N GLY A 22 -4.80 -9.54 -1.99
CA GLY A 22 -6.05 -8.82 -2.22
C GLY A 22 -5.99 -7.33 -1.90
N TRP A 23 -4.79 -6.77 -1.65
CA TRP A 23 -4.66 -5.32 -1.54
C TRP A 23 -4.79 -4.66 -2.90
N HIS A 24 -5.42 -3.49 -2.93
CA HIS A 24 -5.65 -2.73 -4.13
C HIS A 24 -5.07 -1.33 -3.99
N PHE A 25 -4.21 -0.96 -4.93
CA PHE A 25 -3.61 0.36 -5.01
C PHE A 25 -3.24 0.66 -6.46
N TYR A 26 -2.91 1.92 -6.73
CA TYR A 26 -2.55 2.36 -8.07
C TYR A 26 -1.04 2.52 -8.19
N ASN A 27 -0.46 2.00 -9.26
CA ASN A 27 0.91 2.35 -9.61
C ASN A 27 0.90 3.68 -10.37
N PHE A 28 1.78 4.58 -9.99
CA PHE A 28 1.92 5.85 -10.69
C PHE A 28 2.57 5.62 -12.06
N ILE A 29 2.10 6.34 -13.08
CA ILE A 29 2.62 6.23 -14.44
C ILE A 29 3.89 7.10 -14.51
N GLY A 30 5.04 6.54 -14.11
CA GLY A 30 6.35 7.20 -14.07
C GLY A 30 7.21 6.69 -12.91
N GLU A 31 8.54 6.63 -13.09
CA GLU A 31 9.67 6.30 -12.16
C GLU A 31 9.48 5.32 -10.97
N GLY A 32 8.37 4.59 -10.88
CA GLY A 32 8.01 3.78 -9.72
C GLY A 32 7.16 4.56 -8.72
N GLY A 33 6.29 3.85 -7.99
CA GLY A 33 5.58 4.41 -6.85
C GLY A 33 4.15 3.92 -6.75
N SER A 34 3.86 3.16 -5.69
CA SER A 34 2.50 2.76 -5.33
C SER A 34 1.81 3.89 -4.57
N ARG A 35 0.63 4.28 -5.05
CA ARG A 35 -0.25 5.27 -4.44
C ARG A 35 -1.33 4.56 -3.62
N LEU A 36 -1.21 4.71 -2.31
CA LEU A 36 -2.17 4.27 -1.31
C LEU A 36 -3.13 5.42 -0.98
N MET A 37 -4.42 5.11 -0.86
CA MET A 37 -5.46 6.09 -0.56
C MET A 37 -6.25 5.62 0.65
N CYS A 38 -6.35 6.46 1.68
CA CYS A 38 -7.25 6.24 2.80
C CYS A 38 -8.62 6.85 2.48
N SER A 39 -9.68 6.07 2.69
CA SER A 39 -11.06 6.55 2.59
C SER A 39 -11.55 7.03 3.95
N TRP A 40 -12.76 7.59 3.99
CA TRP A 40 -13.44 7.93 5.25
C TRP A 40 -13.76 6.71 6.12
N ASN A 41 -13.72 5.50 5.55
CA ASN A 41 -13.98 4.23 6.24
C ASN A 41 -12.70 3.41 6.48
N THR A 42 -11.52 3.97 6.24
CA THR A 42 -10.26 3.28 6.54
C THR A 42 -10.01 3.35 8.05
N SER A 43 -10.05 2.19 8.70
CA SER A 43 -9.82 2.05 10.14
C SER A 43 -8.33 1.94 10.47
N LYS A 44 -8.00 2.01 11.75
CA LYS A 44 -6.62 1.77 12.21
C LYS A 44 -6.23 0.30 12.00
N GLU A 45 -7.18 -0.61 12.19
CA GLU A 45 -7.01 -2.04 12.02
C GLU A 45 -6.71 -2.41 10.57
N ASP A 46 -7.33 -1.73 9.59
CA ASP A 46 -7.02 -1.90 8.16
C ASP A 46 -5.57 -1.52 7.87
N ILE A 47 -5.11 -0.40 8.44
CA ILE A 47 -3.73 0.10 8.27
C ILE A 47 -2.74 -0.86 8.93
N ASP A 48 -3.03 -1.33 10.14
CA ASP A 48 -2.15 -2.24 10.87
C ASP A 48 -2.04 -3.59 10.14
N SER A 49 -3.14 -4.11 9.58
CA SER A 49 -3.17 -5.32 8.74
C SER A 49 -2.34 -5.14 7.47
N PHE A 50 -2.48 -4.01 6.78
CA PHE A 50 -1.65 -3.69 5.60
C PHE A 50 -0.16 -3.66 5.96
N LEU A 51 0.20 -3.04 7.08
CA LEU A 51 1.60 -2.95 7.52
C LEU A 51 2.18 -4.30 7.94
N GLU A 52 1.39 -5.21 8.48
CA GLU A 52 1.81 -6.58 8.77
C GLU A 52 2.18 -7.31 7.47
N ASP A 53 1.30 -7.27 6.47
CA ASP A 53 1.54 -7.89 5.17
C ASP A 53 2.79 -7.33 4.47
N VAL A 54 2.99 -6.01 4.53
CA VAL A 54 4.20 -5.38 4.01
C VAL A 54 5.45 -5.92 4.73
N ARG A 55 5.43 -5.99 6.07
CA ARG A 55 6.59 -6.47 6.85
C ARG A 55 6.93 -7.92 6.53
N GLU A 56 5.94 -8.78 6.34
CA GLU A 56 6.16 -10.17 5.95
C GLU A 56 6.78 -10.32 4.56
N LEU A 57 6.43 -9.43 3.62
CA LEU A 57 6.94 -9.48 2.25
C LEU A 57 8.32 -8.83 2.09
N VAL A 58 8.69 -7.93 3.00
CA VAL A 58 10.01 -7.28 3.04
C VAL A 58 11.08 -8.19 3.67
N ALA A 59 10.70 -9.14 4.50
CA ALA A 59 11.59 -10.15 5.09
C ALA A 59 12.18 -11.11 4.03
#